data_AF-A0AAJ1ZBA1-F1
#
_entry.id   AF-A0AAJ1ZBA1-F1
#
_cell.length_a   1.000
_cell.length_b   1.000
_cell.length_c   1.000
_cell.angle_alpha   90.00
_cell.angle_beta   90.00
_cell.angle_gamma   90.00
#
_symmetry.space_group_name_H-M   'P 1'
#
loop_
_entity.id
_entity.type
_entity.pdbx_description
1 polymer ?
#
loop_
_entity_poly.entity_id
_entity_poly.type
_entity_poly.pdbx_seq_one_letter_code
_entity_poly.pdbx_strand_id
1 'polypeptide(L)'
;MNAPESSGERRARAAFLQACRLDVETAKPGNVSIASAGHGMTSAQFIISAGTAAAGLFTPGASVGARILDAVRRTFDAVACNTNLGIVLLAAPLCAALERLPCDADIGTGQWRAQTEHVLASLDIDDARLAYRAIAIANPGGLGDAPEQSVHEAPTIDLRTAMSLAADRDSIARQYANGFADVFDAAQRANIEENTAILGIFLSFLAALPDSHIVRRQGAAMAQSVTRDAAAHRARWLAAGAPMDDPKLAAWDAELKARGINPGTSADLAVATMFVALMTA
;
A
#
# COMPACT_ATOMS: atom_id res chain seq x y z
N MET A 1 15.15 13.06 24.50
CA MET A 1 14.84 11.76 25.14
C MET A 1 13.53 11.30 24.53
N ASN A 2 13.56 10.27 23.67
CA ASN A 2 12.31 9.70 23.17
C ASN A 2 11.63 8.98 24.34
N ALA A 3 10.34 9.26 24.55
CA ALA A 3 9.53 8.48 25.48
C ALA A 3 9.62 6.99 25.08
N PRO A 4 9.60 6.05 26.04
CA PRO A 4 9.58 4.64 25.71
C PRO A 4 8.35 4.31 24.85
N GLU A 5 8.58 3.62 23.73
CA GLU A 5 7.55 3.17 22.79
C GLU A 5 6.43 2.44 23.55
N SER A 6 5.16 2.73 23.25
CA SER A 6 4.05 2.03 23.91
C SER A 6 3.97 0.57 23.44
N SER A 7 3.28 -0.31 24.19
CA SER A 7 3.09 -1.70 23.76
C SER A 7 2.28 -1.79 22.46
N GLY A 8 1.24 -0.96 22.32
CA GLY A 8 0.43 -0.84 21.11
C GLY A 8 1.24 -0.38 19.89
N GLU A 9 2.11 0.61 20.06
CA GLU A 9 3.00 1.09 19.00
C GLU A 9 3.99 0.02 18.54
N ARG A 10 4.61 -0.71 19.49
CA ARG A 10 5.47 -1.87 19.16
C ARG A 10 4.71 -2.95 18.38
N ARG A 11 3.49 -3.28 18.77
CA ARG A 11 2.63 -4.25 18.06
C ARG A 11 2.33 -3.77 16.65
N ALA A 12 1.96 -2.50 16.49
CA ALA A 12 1.67 -1.90 15.19
C ALA A 12 2.88 -1.87 14.27
N ARG A 13 4.04 -1.49 14.80
CA ARG A 13 5.30 -1.51 14.06
C ARG A 13 5.66 -2.92 13.62
N ALA A 14 5.51 -3.91 14.50
CA ALA A 14 5.74 -5.32 14.17
C ALA A 14 4.79 -5.83 13.07
N ALA A 15 3.49 -5.51 13.17
CA ALA A 15 2.49 -5.90 12.17
C ALA A 15 2.76 -5.26 10.79
N PHE A 16 3.12 -3.98 10.75
CA PHE A 16 3.48 -3.29 9.51
C PHE A 16 4.72 -3.94 8.85
N LEU A 17 5.78 -4.18 9.63
CA LEU A 17 7.01 -4.81 9.13
C LEU A 17 6.76 -6.25 8.66
N GLN A 18 5.91 -6.99 9.39
CA GLN A 18 5.49 -8.33 8.99
C GLN A 18 4.71 -8.32 7.67
N ALA A 19 3.75 -7.40 7.50
CA ALA A 19 3.01 -7.25 6.25
C ALA A 19 3.94 -6.95 5.06
N CYS A 20 4.89 -6.03 5.24
CA CYS A 20 5.89 -5.72 4.20
C CYS A 20 6.81 -6.91 3.89
N ARG A 21 7.16 -7.71 4.90
CA ARG A 21 7.99 -8.91 4.70
C ARG A 21 7.23 -9.99 3.93
N LEU A 22 6.00 -10.28 4.35
CA LEU A 22 5.13 -11.25 3.70
C LEU A 22 4.87 -10.90 2.22
N ASP A 23 4.81 -9.59 1.90
CA ASP A 23 4.66 -9.11 0.54
C ASP A 23 5.76 -9.63 -0.38
N VAL A 24 7.03 -9.53 0.02
CA VAL A 24 8.15 -10.01 -0.81
C VAL A 24 8.45 -11.49 -0.65
N GLU A 25 8.05 -12.12 0.46
CA GLU A 25 8.08 -13.58 0.62
C GLU A 25 7.06 -14.27 -0.29
N THR A 26 5.97 -13.58 -0.64
CA THR A 26 4.91 -14.11 -1.50
C THR A 26 5.20 -13.82 -2.98
N ALA A 27 5.17 -14.85 -3.82
CA ALA A 27 5.24 -14.68 -5.28
C ALA A 27 3.90 -14.14 -5.83
N LYS A 28 3.82 -12.82 -5.98
CA LYS A 28 2.66 -12.12 -6.57
C LYS A 28 2.92 -11.88 -8.06
N PRO A 29 2.06 -12.37 -8.99
CA PRO A 29 2.30 -12.24 -10.42
C PRO A 29 2.60 -10.82 -10.89
N GLY A 30 3.75 -10.64 -11.55
CA GLY A 30 4.22 -9.37 -12.10
C GLY A 30 4.91 -8.45 -11.09
N ASN A 31 4.85 -8.72 -9.79
CA ASN A 31 5.43 -7.88 -8.74
C ASN A 31 6.74 -8.49 -8.17
N VAL A 32 7.50 -7.73 -7.39
CA VAL A 32 8.77 -8.19 -6.82
C VAL A 32 8.52 -9.22 -5.71
N SER A 33 9.34 -10.28 -5.71
CA SER A 33 9.41 -11.28 -4.63
C SER A 33 10.85 -11.78 -4.44
N ILE A 34 11.12 -12.52 -3.36
CA ILE A 34 12.42 -13.16 -3.11
C ILE A 34 12.80 -14.11 -4.26
N ALA A 35 11.83 -14.87 -4.76
CA ALA A 35 12.05 -15.82 -5.84
C ALA A 35 12.25 -15.13 -7.20
N SER A 36 11.87 -13.86 -7.33
CA SER A 36 11.78 -13.20 -8.64
C SER A 36 11.87 -11.68 -8.50
N ALA A 37 13.09 -11.16 -8.63
CA ALA A 37 13.36 -9.73 -8.77
C ALA A 37 12.66 -9.15 -10.02
N GLY A 38 12.42 -7.85 -10.05
CA GLY A 38 11.71 -7.23 -11.15
C GLY A 38 11.78 -5.71 -11.12
N HIS A 39 11.59 -5.09 -12.28
CA HIS A 39 11.45 -3.63 -12.42
C HIS A 39 12.63 -2.82 -11.87
N GLY A 40 13.85 -3.39 -11.94
CA GLY A 40 15.06 -2.77 -11.41
C GLY A 40 15.18 -2.78 -9.89
N MET A 41 14.33 -3.56 -9.20
CA MET A 41 14.28 -3.64 -7.74
C MET A 41 14.41 -5.09 -7.24
N THR A 42 14.82 -5.23 -5.98
CA THR A 42 15.06 -6.50 -5.28
C THR A 42 14.28 -6.56 -3.98
N SER A 43 13.92 -7.76 -3.53
CA SER A 43 13.24 -7.96 -2.23
C SER A 43 14.02 -7.36 -1.06
N ALA A 44 15.36 -7.41 -1.07
CA ALA A 44 16.21 -6.82 -0.05
C ALA A 44 16.00 -5.29 0.08
N GLN A 45 15.84 -4.58 -1.04
CA GLN A 45 15.53 -3.15 -1.01
C GLN A 45 14.18 -2.90 -0.36
N PHE A 46 13.13 -3.66 -0.70
CA PHE A 46 11.81 -3.53 -0.06
C PHE A 46 11.86 -3.76 1.46
N ILE A 47 12.62 -4.74 1.94
CA ILE A 47 12.80 -5.01 3.38
C ILE A 47 13.51 -3.84 4.08
N ILE A 48 14.58 -3.31 3.48
CA ILE A 48 15.29 -2.14 4.00
C ILE A 48 14.34 -0.95 4.06
N SER A 49 13.61 -0.69 2.98
CA SER A 49 12.64 0.38 2.86
C SER A 49 11.54 0.30 3.90
N ALA A 50 11.02 -0.89 4.20
CA ALA A 50 10.03 -1.09 5.26
C ALA A 50 10.58 -0.70 6.64
N GLY A 51 11.81 -1.14 6.95
CA GLY A 51 12.48 -0.81 8.20
C GLY A 51 12.72 0.70 8.38
N THR A 52 13.16 1.38 7.33
CA THR A 52 13.44 2.82 7.34
C THR A 52 12.16 3.66 7.33
N ALA A 53 11.16 3.26 6.52
CA ALA A 53 9.86 3.93 6.47
C ALA A 53 9.12 3.86 7.81
N ALA A 54 9.21 2.72 8.51
CA ALA A 54 8.60 2.56 9.83
C ALA A 54 9.07 3.64 10.83
N ALA A 55 10.32 4.08 10.75
CA ALA A 55 10.82 5.15 11.65
C ALA A 55 10.08 6.49 11.44
N GLY A 56 9.71 6.82 10.20
CA GLY A 56 8.91 8.01 9.91
C GLY A 56 7.41 7.80 10.16
N LEU A 57 6.87 6.65 9.75
CA LEU A 57 5.46 6.30 9.88
C LEU A 57 4.97 6.25 11.32
N PHE A 58 5.81 5.84 12.27
CA PHE A 58 5.48 5.71 13.69
C PHE A 58 6.07 6.87 14.53
N THR A 59 6.32 8.05 13.93
CA THR A 59 6.74 9.23 14.72
C THR A 59 5.58 9.76 15.57
N PRO A 60 5.66 9.73 16.92
CA PRO A 60 4.54 10.11 17.78
C PRO A 60 4.10 11.56 17.58
N GLY A 61 2.79 11.77 17.43
CA GLY A 61 2.19 13.10 17.27
C GLY A 61 2.48 13.77 15.92
N ALA A 62 3.18 13.11 14.99
CA ALA A 62 3.39 13.64 13.64
C ALA A 62 2.08 13.61 12.83
N SER A 63 1.86 14.67 12.04
CA SER A 63 0.77 14.72 11.06
C SER A 63 0.94 13.65 9.97
N VAL A 64 -0.12 13.38 9.21
CA VAL A 64 -0.08 12.36 8.15
C VAL A 64 0.93 12.75 7.06
N GLY A 65 0.94 14.01 6.62
CA GLY A 65 1.91 14.50 5.65
C GLY A 65 3.35 14.45 6.16
N ALA A 66 3.57 14.75 7.44
CA ALA A 66 4.89 14.64 8.06
C ALA A 66 5.41 13.20 8.06
N ARG A 67 4.55 12.22 8.42
CA ARG A 67 4.87 10.79 8.36
C ARG A 67 5.22 10.35 6.94
N ILE A 68 4.43 10.76 5.95
CA ILE A 68 4.64 10.44 4.54
C ILE A 68 6.01 10.97 4.07
N LEU A 69 6.29 12.25 4.30
CA LEU A 69 7.53 12.87 3.84
C LEU A 69 8.76 12.26 4.50
N ASP A 70 8.73 12.04 5.82
CA ASP A 70 9.87 11.46 6.54
C ASP A 70 10.12 10.01 6.11
N ALA A 71 9.06 9.20 6.00
CA ALA A 71 9.17 7.81 5.57
C ALA A 71 9.72 7.66 4.14
N VAL A 72 9.28 8.50 3.20
CA VAL A 72 9.80 8.51 1.83
C VAL A 72 11.26 8.96 1.79
N ARG A 73 11.63 10.02 2.51
CA ARG A 73 13.02 10.49 2.57
C ARG A 73 13.97 9.41 3.09
N ARG A 74 13.62 8.80 4.22
CA ARG A 74 14.42 7.71 4.82
C ARG A 74 14.57 6.52 3.87
N THR A 75 13.52 6.19 3.13
CA THR A 75 13.58 5.14 2.12
C THR A 75 14.56 5.51 1.00
N PHE A 76 14.44 6.73 0.47
CA PHE A 76 15.33 7.20 -0.59
C PHE A 76 16.79 7.29 -0.16
N ASP A 77 17.06 7.75 1.06
CA ASP A 77 18.41 7.80 1.62
C ASP A 77 19.04 6.39 1.74
N ALA A 78 18.22 5.37 1.95
CA ALA A 78 18.69 3.99 2.14
C ALA A 78 18.84 3.19 0.85
N VAL A 79 17.94 3.36 -0.13
CA VAL A 79 17.87 2.49 -1.31
C VAL A 79 17.86 3.22 -2.66
N ALA A 80 17.85 4.55 -2.67
CA ALA A 80 17.91 5.42 -3.85
C ALA A 80 16.87 5.13 -4.96
N CYS A 81 15.76 4.47 -4.63
CA CYS A 81 14.67 4.18 -5.55
C CYS A 81 13.32 4.10 -4.84
N ASN A 82 12.24 4.25 -5.61
CA ASN A 82 10.88 4.16 -5.09
C ASN A 82 10.41 2.70 -5.01
N THR A 83 10.54 2.11 -3.83
CA THR A 83 10.03 0.75 -3.57
C THR A 83 8.70 0.74 -2.81
N ASN A 84 8.30 1.83 -2.15
CA ASN A 84 7.22 1.77 -1.15
C ASN A 84 6.36 3.04 -1.04
N LEU A 85 6.39 3.97 -2.01
CA LEU A 85 5.56 5.19 -1.92
C LEU A 85 4.08 4.86 -1.67
N GLY A 86 3.53 3.89 -2.40
CA GLY A 86 2.13 3.50 -2.24
C GLY A 86 1.83 2.92 -0.86
N ILE A 87 2.67 2.02 -0.37
CA ILE A 87 2.62 1.50 1.01
C ILE A 87 2.64 2.65 2.03
N VAL A 88 3.55 3.63 1.87
CA VAL A 88 3.67 4.76 2.80
C VAL A 88 2.43 5.64 2.79
N LEU A 89 1.89 5.96 1.60
CA LEU A 89 0.64 6.72 1.47
C LEU A 89 -0.53 6.00 2.15
N LEU A 90 -0.64 4.68 2.00
CA LEU A 90 -1.69 3.91 2.66
C LEU A 90 -1.48 3.78 4.18
N ALA A 91 -0.25 3.56 4.63
CA ALA A 91 0.06 3.28 6.03
C ALA A 91 -0.01 4.54 6.92
N ALA A 92 0.38 5.72 6.41
CA ALA A 92 0.45 6.94 7.22
C ALA A 92 -0.86 7.33 7.92
N PRO A 93 -2.04 7.39 7.26
CA PRO A 93 -3.31 7.68 7.95
C PRO A 93 -3.72 6.55 8.91
N LEU A 94 -3.40 5.28 8.59
CA LEU A 94 -3.67 4.15 9.49
C LEU A 94 -2.84 4.24 10.78
N CYS A 95 -1.56 4.56 10.68
CA CYS A 95 -0.67 4.77 11.83
C CYS A 95 -1.13 5.97 12.69
N ALA A 96 -1.49 7.10 12.07
CA ALA A 96 -2.02 8.26 12.78
C ALA A 96 -3.34 7.93 13.50
N ALA A 97 -4.19 7.07 12.93
CA ALA A 97 -5.41 6.60 13.57
C ALA A 97 -5.15 5.70 14.78
N LEU A 98 -4.12 4.84 14.75
CA LEU A 98 -3.74 3.99 15.88
C LEU A 98 -3.33 4.80 17.11
N GLU A 99 -2.63 5.93 16.92
CA GLU A 99 -2.24 6.81 18.04
C GLU A 99 -3.42 7.46 18.76
N ARG A 100 -4.60 7.49 18.12
CA ARG A 100 -5.83 8.04 18.72
C ARG A 100 -6.59 6.99 19.54
N LEU A 101 -6.20 5.73 19.47
CA LEU A 101 -6.82 4.64 20.21
C LEU A 101 -6.17 4.50 21.60
N PRO A 102 -6.93 4.04 22.61
CA PRO A 102 -6.35 3.75 23.92
C PRO A 102 -5.22 2.74 23.82
N CYS A 103 -4.11 3.01 24.52
CA CYS A 103 -3.03 2.05 24.68
C CYS A 103 -3.54 0.74 25.28
N ASP A 104 -3.05 -0.40 24.78
CA ASP A 104 -3.27 -1.74 25.31
C ASP A 104 -4.70 -2.31 25.19
N ALA A 105 -5.58 -1.66 24.42
CA ALA A 105 -6.88 -2.23 24.06
C ALA A 105 -6.76 -3.15 22.83
N ASP A 106 -7.56 -4.22 22.80
CA ASP A 106 -7.78 -4.98 21.57
C ASP A 106 -8.42 -4.07 20.52
N ILE A 107 -7.73 -3.90 19.40
CA ILE A 107 -8.15 -2.97 18.35
C ILE A 107 -9.14 -3.68 17.43
N GLY A 108 -10.42 -3.43 17.65
CA GLY A 108 -11.47 -3.88 16.74
C GLY A 108 -11.39 -3.14 15.40
N THR A 109 -11.59 -3.84 14.29
CA THR A 109 -11.55 -3.27 12.94
C THR A 109 -12.48 -2.06 12.78
N GLY A 110 -13.68 -2.11 13.36
CA GLY A 110 -14.64 -1.00 13.30
C GLY A 110 -14.15 0.25 14.03
N GLN A 111 -13.46 0.09 15.16
CA GLN A 111 -12.92 1.20 15.95
C GLN A 111 -11.77 1.89 15.21
N TRP A 112 -10.87 1.11 14.62
CA TRP A 112 -9.76 1.66 13.85
C TRP A 112 -10.23 2.31 12.55
N ARG A 113 -11.20 1.71 11.86
CA ARG A 113 -11.84 2.33 10.70
C ARG A 113 -12.46 3.68 11.06
N ALA A 114 -13.18 3.76 12.18
CA ALA A 114 -13.74 5.03 12.65
C ALA A 114 -12.64 6.07 12.93
N GLN A 115 -11.55 5.72 13.61
CA GLN A 115 -10.45 6.66 13.84
C GLN A 115 -9.72 7.05 12.55
N THR A 116 -9.62 6.15 11.59
CA THR A 116 -9.05 6.44 10.26
C THR A 116 -9.91 7.49 9.55
N GLU A 117 -11.22 7.36 9.58
CA GLU A 117 -12.13 8.37 9.03
C GLU A 117 -11.97 9.73 9.72
N HIS A 118 -11.80 9.77 11.05
CA HIS A 118 -11.54 11.02 11.77
C HIS A 118 -10.21 11.67 11.36
N VAL A 119 -9.16 10.86 11.18
CA VAL A 119 -7.86 11.35 10.67
C VAL A 119 -8.01 11.92 9.27
N LEU A 120 -8.67 11.21 8.37
CA LEU A 120 -8.91 11.65 6.99
C LEU A 120 -9.72 12.95 6.94
N ALA A 121 -10.73 13.10 7.79
CA ALA A 121 -11.55 14.32 7.89
C ALA A 121 -10.77 15.51 8.48
N SER A 122 -9.67 15.27 9.19
CA SER A 122 -8.81 16.31 9.77
C SER A 122 -7.60 16.69 8.90
N LEU A 123 -7.39 16.04 7.75
CA LEU A 123 -6.30 16.36 6.85
C LEU A 123 -6.42 17.80 6.35
N ASP A 124 -5.29 18.49 6.28
CA ASP A 124 -5.24 19.89 5.87
C ASP A 124 -4.33 20.12 4.64
N ILE A 125 -4.12 21.40 4.31
CA ILE A 125 -3.27 21.83 3.20
C ILE A 125 -1.77 21.61 3.47
N ASP A 126 -1.35 21.56 4.73
CA ASP A 126 0.03 21.30 5.11
C ASP A 126 0.35 19.82 4.94
N ASP A 127 -0.60 18.93 5.29
CA ASP A 127 -0.53 17.51 4.96
C ASP A 127 -0.42 17.29 3.44
N ALA A 128 -1.21 18.03 2.65
CA ALA A 128 -1.13 17.99 1.19
C ALA A 128 0.26 18.39 0.69
N ARG A 129 0.80 19.50 1.21
CA ARG A 129 2.10 20.03 0.80
C ARG A 129 3.23 19.04 1.08
N LEU A 130 3.20 18.38 2.24
CA LEU A 130 4.21 17.39 2.61
C LEU A 130 4.06 16.10 1.79
N ALA A 131 2.84 15.64 1.54
CA ALA A 131 2.59 14.50 0.67
C ALA A 131 3.03 14.76 -0.78
N TYR A 132 2.75 15.95 -1.34
CA TYR A 132 3.18 16.33 -2.69
C TYR A 132 4.71 16.32 -2.81
N ARG A 133 5.40 16.89 -1.81
CA ARG A 133 6.88 16.83 -1.73
C ARG A 133 7.39 15.39 -1.69
N ALA A 134 6.73 14.51 -0.94
CA ALA A 134 7.11 13.11 -0.87
C ALA A 134 6.90 12.40 -2.21
N ILE A 135 5.77 12.63 -2.88
CA ILE A 135 5.46 12.09 -4.21
C ILE A 135 6.49 12.61 -5.24
N ALA A 136 6.87 13.89 -5.17
CA ALA A 136 7.88 14.47 -6.05
C ALA A 136 9.27 13.87 -5.82
N ILE A 137 9.69 13.62 -4.56
CA ILE A 137 10.92 12.88 -4.25
C ILE A 137 10.87 11.47 -4.82
N ALA A 138 9.73 10.80 -4.64
CA ALA A 138 9.53 9.43 -5.08
C ALA A 138 9.46 9.28 -6.60
N ASN A 139 9.11 10.35 -7.31
CA ASN A 139 9.02 10.45 -8.76
C ASN A 139 8.41 9.19 -9.41
N PRO A 140 7.17 8.80 -9.02
CA PRO A 140 6.56 7.57 -9.53
C PRO A 140 6.34 7.67 -11.04
N GLY A 141 6.68 6.59 -11.75
CA GLY A 141 6.60 6.58 -13.21
C GLY A 141 5.16 6.76 -13.73
N GLY A 142 5.00 7.65 -14.71
CA GLY A 142 3.73 7.82 -15.42
C GLY A 142 2.66 8.61 -14.66
N LEU A 143 3.04 9.38 -13.63
CA LEU A 143 2.10 10.21 -12.88
C LEU A 143 1.46 11.31 -13.76
N GLY A 144 2.19 11.80 -14.77
CA GLY A 144 1.74 12.87 -15.68
C GLY A 144 1.48 14.18 -14.94
N ASP A 145 0.90 15.15 -15.64
CA ASP A 145 0.35 16.36 -15.03
C ASP A 145 -1.11 16.12 -14.65
N ALA A 146 -1.47 16.38 -13.40
CA ALA A 146 -2.85 16.47 -12.96
C ALA A 146 -3.32 17.92 -13.14
N PRO A 147 -4.21 18.22 -14.09
CA PRO A 147 -4.52 19.61 -14.48
C PRO A 147 -5.17 20.43 -13.37
N GLU A 148 -5.85 19.78 -12.42
CA GLU A 148 -6.50 20.47 -11.30
C GLU A 148 -5.55 20.77 -10.14
N GLN A 149 -4.57 19.88 -9.89
CA GLN A 149 -3.57 20.00 -8.82
C GLN A 149 -2.32 19.17 -9.18
N SER A 150 -1.29 19.82 -9.74
CA SER A 150 -0.02 19.15 -10.00
C SER A 150 0.75 18.93 -8.70
N VAL A 151 1.32 17.73 -8.51
CA VAL A 151 2.20 17.43 -7.37
C VAL A 151 3.54 18.18 -7.42
N HIS A 152 3.84 18.81 -8.56
CA HIS A 152 5.01 19.68 -8.75
C HIS A 152 4.74 21.13 -8.35
N GLU A 153 3.48 21.48 -8.03
CA GLU A 153 3.06 22.80 -7.61
C GLU A 153 2.64 22.80 -6.12
N ALA A 154 2.43 23.99 -5.56
CA ALA A 154 1.88 24.10 -4.22
C ALA A 154 0.39 23.73 -4.22
N PRO A 155 -0.09 22.85 -3.32
CA PRO A 155 -1.50 22.52 -3.25
C PRO A 155 -2.32 23.73 -2.81
N THR A 156 -3.54 23.86 -3.33
CA THR A 156 -4.50 24.89 -2.93
C THR A 156 -5.68 24.35 -2.11
N ILE A 157 -5.72 23.03 -1.91
CA ILE A 157 -6.75 22.28 -1.20
C ILE A 157 -6.12 21.29 -0.22
N ASP A 158 -6.90 20.76 0.71
CA ASP A 158 -6.44 19.73 1.64
C ASP A 158 -6.13 18.39 0.94
N LEU A 159 -5.40 17.52 1.63
CA LEU A 159 -4.92 16.25 1.07
C LEU A 159 -6.07 15.30 0.68
N ARG A 160 -7.16 15.25 1.47
CA ARG A 160 -8.29 14.34 1.16
C ARG A 160 -9.02 14.81 -0.09
N THR A 161 -9.24 16.11 -0.22
CA THR A 161 -9.85 16.71 -1.43
C THR A 161 -8.97 16.46 -2.65
N ALA A 162 -7.66 16.66 -2.54
CA ALA A 162 -6.71 16.35 -3.62
C ALA A 162 -6.75 14.88 -4.05
N MET A 163 -6.73 13.94 -3.09
CA MET A 163 -6.84 12.50 -3.39
C MET A 163 -8.22 12.16 -4.01
N SER A 164 -9.29 12.84 -3.59
CA SER A 164 -10.63 12.60 -4.14
C SER A 164 -10.74 12.95 -5.62
N LEU A 165 -10.00 13.97 -6.11
CA LEU A 165 -9.92 14.30 -7.54
C LEU A 165 -9.28 13.18 -8.39
N ALA A 166 -8.48 12.31 -7.77
CA ALA A 166 -7.82 11.19 -8.44
C ALA A 166 -8.48 9.82 -8.18
N ALA A 167 -9.53 9.76 -7.35
CA ALA A 167 -10.10 8.51 -6.85
C ALA A 167 -10.63 7.56 -7.95
N ASP A 168 -11.08 8.09 -9.08
CA ASP A 168 -11.57 7.28 -10.20
C ASP A 168 -10.45 6.58 -11.00
N ARG A 169 -9.22 7.09 -10.91
CA ARG A 169 -8.07 6.62 -11.70
C ARG A 169 -6.89 6.09 -10.88
N ASP A 170 -6.88 6.32 -9.57
CA ASP A 170 -5.85 5.84 -8.66
C ASP A 170 -6.47 5.16 -7.43
N SER A 171 -6.17 3.87 -7.24
CA SER A 171 -6.81 3.08 -6.17
C SER A 171 -6.29 3.42 -4.78
N ILE A 172 -5.11 4.03 -4.64
CA ILE A 172 -4.61 4.56 -3.35
C ILE A 172 -5.41 5.81 -3.02
N ALA A 173 -5.57 6.72 -3.98
CA ALA A 173 -6.37 7.93 -3.82
C ALA A 173 -7.83 7.60 -3.48
N ARG A 174 -8.38 6.54 -4.08
CA ARG A 174 -9.70 5.99 -3.73
C ARG A 174 -9.83 5.60 -2.26
N GLN A 175 -8.78 5.12 -1.60
CA GLN A 175 -8.82 4.79 -0.17
C GLN A 175 -9.01 6.04 0.71
N TYR A 176 -8.36 7.15 0.35
CA TYR A 176 -8.58 8.43 1.04
C TYR A 176 -10.00 8.95 0.83
N ALA A 177 -10.55 8.81 -0.38
CA ALA A 177 -11.90 9.25 -0.68
C ALA A 177 -12.97 8.43 0.06
N ASN A 178 -12.83 7.10 0.10
CA ASN A 178 -13.84 6.19 0.65
C ASN A 178 -13.63 5.78 2.12
N GLY A 179 -12.69 6.41 2.83
CA GLY A 179 -12.44 6.09 4.23
C GLY A 179 -11.77 4.72 4.45
N PHE A 180 -10.93 4.28 3.50
CA PHE A 180 -10.24 2.99 3.50
C PHE A 180 -11.18 1.78 3.52
N ALA A 181 -12.39 1.95 2.98
CA ALA A 181 -13.42 0.93 3.01
C ALA A 181 -12.93 -0.41 2.45
N ASP A 182 -12.24 -0.40 1.32
CA ASP A 182 -11.81 -1.64 0.68
C ASP A 182 -10.72 -2.35 1.48
N VAL A 183 -9.78 -1.59 2.07
CA VAL A 183 -8.70 -2.12 2.90
C VAL A 183 -9.27 -2.81 4.14
N PHE A 184 -10.16 -2.13 4.88
CA PHE A 184 -10.78 -2.70 6.08
C PHE A 184 -11.69 -3.88 5.76
N ASP A 185 -12.52 -3.78 4.72
CA ASP A 185 -13.44 -4.86 4.34
C ASP A 185 -12.65 -6.09 3.86
N ALA A 186 -11.54 -5.90 3.13
CA ALA A 186 -10.67 -7.01 2.73
C ALA A 186 -9.95 -7.63 3.93
N ALA A 187 -9.52 -6.83 4.92
CA ALA A 187 -8.84 -7.31 6.11
C ALA A 187 -9.75 -8.22 6.96
N GLN A 188 -11.03 -7.87 7.09
CA GLN A 188 -12.02 -8.71 7.79
C GLN A 188 -12.23 -10.08 7.14
N ARG A 189 -12.00 -10.19 5.84
CA ARG A 189 -12.15 -11.45 5.09
C ARG A 189 -10.84 -12.24 4.97
N ALA A 190 -9.72 -11.66 5.37
CA ALA A 190 -8.42 -12.29 5.23
C ALA A 190 -8.25 -13.40 6.28
N ASN A 191 -7.85 -14.60 5.85
CA ASN A 191 -7.42 -15.66 6.75
C ASN A 191 -5.89 -15.58 6.95
N ILE A 192 -5.44 -14.85 7.97
CA ILE A 192 -4.00 -14.58 8.18
C ILE A 192 -3.17 -15.81 8.59
N GLU A 193 -3.83 -16.89 9.03
CA GLU A 193 -3.18 -18.16 9.37
C GLU A 193 -2.75 -18.94 8.12
N GLU A 194 -3.33 -18.62 6.96
CA GLU A 194 -2.93 -19.22 5.69
C GLU A 194 -1.77 -18.43 5.06
N ASN A 195 -0.71 -19.15 4.69
CA ASN A 195 0.44 -18.58 3.98
C ASN A 195 0.06 -17.95 2.61
N THR A 196 -1.16 -18.19 2.13
CA THR A 196 -1.72 -17.69 0.87
C THR A 196 -2.40 -16.33 1.01
N ALA A 197 -2.53 -15.79 2.22
CA ALA A 197 -3.37 -14.62 2.49
C ALA A 197 -2.99 -13.39 1.65
N ILE A 198 -1.69 -13.05 1.59
CA ILE A 198 -1.20 -11.94 0.74
C ILE A 198 -1.57 -12.15 -0.73
N LEU A 199 -1.34 -13.37 -1.26
CA LEU A 199 -1.63 -13.68 -2.65
C LEU A 199 -3.14 -13.58 -2.93
N GLY A 200 -3.98 -14.08 -2.00
CA GLY A 200 -5.43 -13.99 -2.11
C GLY A 200 -5.94 -12.55 -2.10
N ILE A 201 -5.40 -11.70 -1.23
CA ILE A 201 -5.72 -10.27 -1.16
C ILE A 201 -5.27 -9.56 -2.45
N PHE A 202 -4.01 -9.77 -2.86
CA PHE A 202 -3.45 -9.20 -4.08
C PHE A 202 -4.29 -9.54 -5.31
N LEU A 203 -4.60 -10.82 -5.53
CA LEU A 203 -5.43 -11.27 -6.64
C LEU A 203 -6.85 -10.71 -6.55
N SER A 204 -7.39 -10.52 -5.34
CA SER A 204 -8.72 -9.92 -5.15
C SER A 204 -8.76 -8.47 -5.61
N PHE A 205 -7.75 -7.65 -5.27
CA PHE A 205 -7.67 -6.27 -5.73
C PHE A 205 -7.43 -6.21 -7.24
N LEU A 206 -6.47 -6.97 -7.76
CA LEU A 206 -6.10 -6.95 -9.17
C LEU A 206 -7.24 -7.43 -10.08
N ALA A 207 -8.06 -8.37 -9.61
CA ALA A 207 -9.24 -8.86 -10.33
C ALA A 207 -10.47 -7.93 -10.25
N ALA A 208 -10.50 -6.99 -9.30
CA ALA A 208 -11.64 -6.11 -9.08
C ALA A 208 -11.55 -4.81 -9.90
N LEU A 209 -10.37 -4.19 -9.96
CA LEU A 209 -10.16 -2.90 -10.63
C LEU A 209 -8.85 -2.88 -11.42
N PRO A 210 -8.76 -2.11 -12.52
CA PRO A 210 -7.51 -1.88 -13.23
C PRO A 210 -6.45 -1.28 -12.30
N ASP A 211 -5.28 -1.92 -12.23
CA ASP A 211 -4.18 -1.46 -11.37
C ASP A 211 -3.64 -0.10 -11.85
N SER A 212 -3.70 0.92 -10.99
CA SER A 212 -3.30 2.28 -11.33
C SER A 212 -1.81 2.45 -11.63
N HIS A 213 -0.93 1.57 -11.15
CA HIS A 213 0.46 1.56 -11.57
C HIS A 213 0.60 1.07 -13.02
N ILE A 214 -0.14 0.04 -13.41
CA ILE A 214 -0.19 -0.41 -14.81
C ILE A 214 -0.82 0.67 -15.71
N VAL A 215 -1.93 1.29 -15.29
CA VAL A 215 -2.58 2.36 -16.05
C VAL A 215 -1.60 3.49 -16.36
N ARG A 216 -0.87 3.98 -15.35
CA ARG A 216 0.13 5.06 -15.51
C ARG A 216 1.27 4.71 -16.46
N ARG A 217 1.72 3.45 -16.44
CA ARG A 217 2.91 3.01 -17.19
C ARG A 217 2.61 2.49 -18.59
N GLN A 218 1.45 1.85 -18.78
CA GLN A 218 1.12 1.07 -19.97
C GLN A 218 -0.33 1.27 -20.47
N GLY A 219 -1.09 2.15 -19.83
CA GLY A 219 -2.43 2.54 -20.26
C GLY A 219 -3.57 1.63 -19.79
N ALA A 220 -4.79 2.17 -19.86
CA ALA A 220 -5.99 1.53 -19.33
C ALA A 220 -6.32 0.18 -20.00
N ALA A 221 -6.10 0.05 -21.32
CA ALA A 221 -6.37 -1.18 -22.04
C ALA A 221 -5.52 -2.36 -21.52
N MET A 222 -4.24 -2.12 -21.23
CA MET A 222 -3.36 -3.12 -20.65
C MET A 222 -3.80 -3.51 -19.25
N ALA A 223 -4.05 -2.52 -18.39
CA ALA A 223 -4.52 -2.75 -17.02
C ALA A 223 -5.82 -3.57 -16.99
N GLN A 224 -6.78 -3.26 -17.88
CA GLN A 224 -8.03 -4.03 -18.01
C GLN A 224 -7.80 -5.46 -18.47
N SER A 225 -6.82 -5.72 -19.35
CA SER A 225 -6.46 -7.08 -19.74
C SER A 225 -5.94 -7.86 -18.53
N VAL A 226 -5.00 -7.27 -17.79
CA VAL A 226 -4.43 -7.89 -16.59
C VAL A 226 -5.50 -8.15 -15.53
N THR A 227 -6.47 -7.25 -15.36
CA THR A 227 -7.60 -7.45 -14.44
C THR A 227 -8.46 -8.66 -14.83
N ARG A 228 -8.77 -8.83 -16.12
CA ARG A 228 -9.53 -10.02 -16.58
C ARG A 228 -8.74 -11.30 -16.38
N ASP A 229 -7.45 -11.28 -16.69
CA ASP A 229 -6.55 -12.43 -16.48
C ASP A 229 -6.46 -12.77 -14.99
N ALA A 230 -6.31 -11.77 -14.13
CA ALA A 230 -6.30 -11.93 -12.67
C ALA A 230 -7.58 -12.59 -12.16
N ALA A 231 -8.75 -12.19 -12.67
CA ALA A 231 -10.02 -12.80 -12.30
C ALA A 231 -10.08 -14.28 -12.69
N ALA A 232 -9.62 -14.63 -13.89
CA ALA A 232 -9.57 -16.02 -14.35
C ALA A 232 -8.56 -16.87 -13.54
N HIS A 233 -7.36 -16.33 -13.30
CA HIS A 233 -6.33 -16.95 -12.49
C HIS A 233 -6.79 -17.17 -11.05
N ARG A 234 -7.42 -16.16 -10.43
CA ARG A 234 -7.96 -16.22 -9.06
C ARG A 234 -9.06 -17.27 -8.94
N ALA A 235 -10.04 -17.28 -9.86
CA ALA A 235 -11.13 -18.25 -9.83
C ALA A 235 -10.60 -19.69 -9.92
N ARG A 236 -9.64 -19.94 -10.83
CA ARG A 236 -8.98 -21.24 -10.97
C ARG A 236 -8.20 -21.61 -9.71
N TRP A 237 -7.41 -20.69 -9.17
CA TRP A 237 -6.58 -20.91 -8.00
C TRP A 237 -7.43 -21.28 -6.78
N LEU A 238 -8.53 -20.56 -6.54
CA LEU A 238 -9.49 -20.88 -5.48
C LEU A 238 -10.15 -22.26 -5.69
N ALA A 239 -10.57 -22.57 -6.93
CA ALA A 239 -11.17 -23.87 -7.26
C ALA A 239 -10.20 -25.05 -7.05
N ALA A 240 -8.89 -24.80 -7.12
CA ALA A 240 -7.84 -25.77 -6.83
C ALA A 240 -7.46 -25.86 -5.34
N GLY A 241 -8.17 -25.16 -4.45
CA GLY A 241 -7.86 -25.12 -3.02
C GLY A 241 -6.72 -24.16 -2.65
N ALA A 242 -6.49 -23.13 -3.47
CA ALA A 242 -5.50 -22.08 -3.23
C ALA A 242 -4.06 -22.62 -2.96
N PRO A 243 -3.50 -23.49 -3.83
CA PRO A 243 -2.16 -24.03 -3.60
C PRO A 243 -1.11 -22.92 -3.56
N MET A 244 -0.14 -23.05 -2.64
CA MET A 244 1.01 -22.13 -2.55
C MET A 244 1.83 -22.11 -3.84
N ASP A 245 2.10 -23.29 -4.39
CA ASP A 245 2.91 -23.47 -5.60
C ASP A 245 2.02 -23.76 -6.82
N ASP A 246 1.31 -22.74 -7.33
CA ASP A 246 0.55 -22.86 -8.58
C ASP A 246 1.48 -22.59 -9.80
N PRO A 247 1.82 -23.60 -10.62
CA PRO A 247 2.70 -23.43 -11.77
C PRO A 247 2.14 -22.46 -12.83
N LYS A 248 0.81 -22.31 -12.91
CA LYS A 248 0.19 -21.35 -13.83
C LYS A 248 0.27 -19.92 -13.31
N LEU A 249 0.29 -19.69 -11.99
CA LEU A 249 0.59 -18.37 -11.43
C LEU A 249 2.07 -18.03 -11.61
N ALA A 250 2.97 -19.00 -11.43
CA ALA A 250 4.40 -18.81 -11.68
C ALA A 250 4.70 -18.48 -13.16
N ALA A 251 4.04 -19.17 -14.10
CA ALA A 251 4.16 -18.85 -15.53
C ALA A 251 3.65 -17.44 -15.86
N TRP A 252 2.52 -17.04 -15.26
CA TRP A 252 1.96 -15.70 -15.46
C TRP A 252 2.82 -14.60 -14.83
N ASP A 253 3.42 -14.86 -13.66
CA ASP A 253 4.43 -13.97 -13.05
C ASP A 253 5.58 -13.69 -14.03
N ALA A 254 6.16 -14.74 -14.58
CA ALA A 254 7.27 -14.63 -15.55
C ALA A 254 6.85 -13.88 -16.81
N GLU A 255 5.64 -14.13 -17.33
CA GLU A 255 5.10 -13.44 -18.50
C GLU A 255 4.94 -11.92 -18.25
N LEU A 256 4.30 -11.54 -17.14
CA LEU A 256 4.10 -10.14 -16.80
C LEU A 256 5.44 -9.41 -16.64
N LYS A 257 6.42 -10.03 -15.97
CA LYS A 257 7.76 -9.48 -15.79
C LYS A 257 8.53 -9.34 -17.11
N ALA A 258 8.46 -10.34 -17.99
CA ALA A 258 9.08 -10.26 -19.31
C ALA A 258 8.53 -9.10 -20.15
N ARG A 259 7.26 -8.72 -19.92
CA ARG A 259 6.57 -7.58 -20.55
C ARG A 259 6.73 -6.28 -19.76
N GLY A 260 7.48 -6.27 -18.66
CA GLY A 260 7.64 -5.11 -17.78
C GLY A 260 6.35 -4.63 -17.10
N ILE A 261 5.35 -5.52 -16.96
CA ILE A 261 4.08 -5.23 -16.30
C ILE A 261 4.24 -5.43 -14.79
N ASN A 262 3.92 -4.40 -14.03
CA ASN A 262 3.97 -4.42 -12.56
C ASN A 262 2.62 -4.00 -11.96
N PRO A 263 1.82 -4.94 -11.42
CA PRO A 263 0.64 -4.62 -10.62
C PRO A 263 1.05 -4.07 -9.24
N GLY A 264 1.63 -2.87 -9.23
CA GLY A 264 2.24 -2.25 -8.06
C GLY A 264 1.21 -1.80 -7.03
N THR A 265 0.14 -1.16 -7.49
CA THR A 265 -0.88 -0.63 -6.59
C THR A 265 -1.67 -1.75 -5.88
N SER A 266 -1.90 -2.87 -6.56
CA SER A 266 -2.53 -4.05 -5.96
C SER A 266 -1.65 -4.67 -4.87
N ALA A 267 -0.32 -4.62 -5.02
CA ALA A 267 0.62 -5.03 -3.97
C ALA A 267 0.62 -4.05 -2.79
N ASP A 268 0.64 -2.74 -3.05
CA ASP A 268 0.55 -1.72 -1.99
C ASP A 268 -0.72 -1.91 -1.13
N LEU A 269 -1.88 -2.15 -1.79
CA LEU A 269 -3.14 -2.44 -1.12
C LEU A 269 -3.10 -3.76 -0.35
N ALA A 270 -2.44 -4.79 -0.86
CA ALA A 270 -2.28 -6.06 -0.15
C ALA A 270 -1.48 -5.89 1.14
N VAL A 271 -0.40 -5.09 1.13
CA VAL A 271 0.37 -4.75 2.33
C VAL A 271 -0.50 -4.00 3.35
N ALA A 272 -1.23 -2.97 2.92
CA ALA A 272 -2.10 -2.19 3.82
C ALA A 272 -3.21 -3.06 4.44
N THR A 273 -3.83 -3.93 3.65
CA THR A 273 -4.84 -4.88 4.13
C THR A 273 -4.26 -5.88 5.12
N MET A 274 -3.09 -6.46 4.83
CA MET A 274 -2.43 -7.40 5.75
C MET A 274 -2.00 -6.71 7.04
N PHE A 275 -1.51 -5.47 6.96
CA PHE A 275 -1.21 -4.69 8.16
C PHE A 275 -2.44 -4.52 9.04
N VAL A 276 -3.60 -4.17 8.45
CA VAL A 276 -4.86 -4.09 9.20
C VAL A 276 -5.23 -5.44 9.79
N ALA A 277 -5.19 -6.51 9.00
CA ALA A 277 -5.59 -7.85 9.44
C ALA A 277 -4.73 -8.35 10.61
N LEU A 278 -3.40 -8.21 10.55
CA LEU A 278 -2.48 -8.60 11.63
C LEU A 278 -2.69 -7.83 12.93
N MET A 279 -3.17 -6.59 12.83
CA MET A 279 -3.44 -5.73 13.98
C MET A 279 -4.79 -6.00 14.63
N THR A 280 -5.76 -6.50 13.87
CA THR A 280 -7.13 -6.76 14.34
C THR A 280 -7.44 -8.23 14.57
N ALA A 281 -6.47 -9.12 14.33
CA ALA A 281 -6.54 -10.54 14.67
C ALA A 281 -6.24 -10.80 16.16
#